data_AF-A0A1R3VM80-F1
#
_entry.id   AF-A0A1R3VM80-F1
#
_cell.length_a   1.000
_cell.length_b   1.000
_cell.length_c   1.000
_cell.angle_alpha   90.00
_cell.angle_beta   90.00
_cell.angle_gamma   90.00
#
_symmetry.space_group_name_H-M   'P 1'
#
loop_
_entity.id
_entity.type
_entity.pdbx_description
1 polymer ?
#
loop_
_entity_poly.entity_id
_entity_poly.type
_entity_poly.pdbx_seq_one_letter_code
_entity_poly.pdbx_strand_id
1 'polypeptide(L)'
;MSTVRKTITLTDTQDAWIRAQVASGGYTNDSEYVRHLIRQEQEKLSLLRAAIDDGLASGVSSRSLDEIWHEVESRYRVADE
;
A
#
# COMPACT_ATOMS: atom_id res chain seq x y z
N MET A 1 15.79 -12.39 -12.76
CA MET A 1 15.33 -13.38 -11.76
C MET A 1 14.73 -14.56 -12.50
N SER A 2 14.96 -15.78 -12.00
CA SER A 2 14.26 -16.97 -12.51
C SER A 2 12.80 -16.97 -12.06
N THR A 3 11.87 -17.36 -12.94
CA THR A 3 10.45 -17.51 -12.62
C THR A 3 10.12 -18.98 -12.36
N VAL A 4 9.37 -19.27 -11.31
CA VAL A 4 8.86 -20.61 -11.00
C VAL A 4 7.39 -20.70 -11.39
N ARG A 5 7.02 -21.71 -12.18
CA ARG A 5 5.62 -21.96 -12.58
C ARG A 5 4.80 -22.42 -11.39
N LYS A 6 3.61 -21.85 -11.21
CA LYS A 6 2.61 -22.28 -10.22
C LYS A 6 1.26 -22.46 -10.91
N THR A 7 0.50 -23.46 -10.48
CA THR A 7 -0.91 -23.61 -10.85
C THR A 7 -1.74 -23.01 -9.73
N ILE A 8 -2.66 -22.11 -10.06
CA ILE A 8 -3.57 -21.46 -9.13
C ILE A 8 -5.00 -21.61 -9.66
N THR A 9 -5.96 -21.72 -8.75
CA THR A 9 -7.40 -21.73 -9.10
C THR A 9 -7.96 -20.36 -8.80
N LEU A 10 -8.69 -19.79 -9.74
CA LEU A 10 -9.34 -18.49 -9.63
C LEU A 10 -10.81 -18.64 -9.97
N THR A 11 -11.63 -17.73 -9.46
CA THR A 11 -13.03 -17.62 -9.88
C THR A 11 -13.12 -17.06 -11.30
N ASP A 12 -14.22 -17.33 -11.99
CA ASP A 12 -14.48 -16.79 -13.34
C ASP A 12 -14.42 -15.25 -13.35
N THR A 13 -14.93 -14.61 -12.30
CA THR A 13 -14.87 -13.15 -12.14
C THR A 13 -13.43 -12.63 -12.05
N GLN A 14 -12.55 -13.36 -11.35
CA GLN A 14 -11.14 -12.98 -11.23
C GLN A 14 -10.39 -13.18 -12.55
N ASP A 15 -10.63 -14.28 -13.27
CA ASP A 15 -10.05 -14.52 -14.60
C ASP A 15 -10.47 -13.41 -15.59
N ALA A 16 -11.76 -13.11 -15.65
CA ALA A 16 -12.28 -12.05 -16.52
C ALA A 16 -11.64 -10.68 -16.22
N TRP A 17 -11.47 -10.35 -14.93
CA TRP A 17 -10.82 -9.12 -14.52
C TRP A 17 -9.34 -9.09 -14.91
N ILE A 18 -8.59 -10.18 -14.68
CA ILE A 18 -7.18 -10.27 -15.08
C ILE A 18 -7.02 -10.10 -16.59
N ARG A 19 -7.87 -10.77 -17.39
CA ARG A 19 -7.85 -10.66 -18.85
C ARG A 19 -8.11 -9.25 -19.34
N ALA A 20 -9.02 -8.50 -18.70
CA ALA A 20 -9.28 -7.11 -19.05
C ALA A 20 -8.03 -6.22 -18.85
N GLN A 21 -7.23 -6.49 -17.82
CA GLN A 21 -6.01 -5.75 -17.51
C GLN A 21 -4.87 -6.08 -18.49
N VAL A 22 -4.80 -7.34 -18.95
CA VAL A 22 -3.90 -7.75 -20.04
C VAL A 22 -4.34 -7.10 -21.37
N ALA A 23 -5.64 -7.14 -21.67
CA ALA A 23 -6.20 -6.57 -22.90
C ALA A 23 -6.03 -5.05 -23.02
N SER A 24 -5.96 -4.32 -21.90
CA SER A 24 -5.66 -2.88 -21.91
C SER A 24 -4.21 -2.55 -22.28
N GLY A 25 -3.36 -3.56 -22.54
CA GLY A 25 -1.99 -3.41 -23.02
C GLY A 25 -0.96 -3.12 -21.94
N GLY A 26 -1.35 -3.07 -20.67
CA GLY A 26 -0.44 -2.82 -19.54
C GLY A 26 0.41 -4.04 -19.16
N TYR A 27 0.01 -5.24 -19.59
CA TYR A 27 0.66 -6.51 -19.26
C TYR A 27 0.59 -7.46 -20.46
N THR A 28 1.59 -8.32 -20.60
CA THR A 28 1.69 -9.27 -21.73
C THR A 28 0.95 -10.58 -21.48
N ASN A 29 0.69 -10.94 -20.22
CA ASN A 29 0.00 -12.16 -19.81
C ASN A 29 -0.47 -12.12 -18.35
N ASP A 30 -1.33 -13.07 -17.98
CA ASP A 30 -1.90 -13.21 -16.64
C ASP A 30 -0.83 -13.35 -15.55
N SER A 31 0.23 -14.11 -15.83
CA SER A 31 1.31 -14.33 -14.84
C SER A 31 2.05 -13.04 -14.53
N GLU A 32 2.16 -12.11 -15.49
CA GLU A 32 2.74 -10.78 -15.27
C GLU A 32 1.85 -9.92 -14.38
N TYR A 33 0.56 -9.94 -14.65
CA TYR A 33 -0.40 -9.19 -13.87
C TYR A 33 -0.50 -9.70 -12.42
N VAL A 34 -0.57 -11.02 -12.22
CA VAL A 34 -0.55 -11.62 -10.89
C VAL A 34 0.73 -11.26 -10.13
N ARG A 35 1.90 -11.28 -10.79
CA ARG A 35 3.16 -10.83 -10.17
C ARG A 35 3.13 -9.35 -9.79
N HIS A 36 2.46 -8.51 -10.57
CA HIS A 36 2.28 -7.10 -10.24
C HIS A 36 1.44 -6.91 -8.97
N LEU A 37 0.31 -7.62 -8.86
CA LEU A 37 -0.53 -7.58 -7.65
C LEU A 37 0.23 -8.04 -6.40
N ILE A 38 1.04 -9.09 -6.52
CA ILE A 38 1.89 -9.57 -5.42
C ILE A 38 2.89 -8.50 -4.99
N ARG A 39 3.53 -7.80 -5.95
CA ARG A 39 4.47 -6.71 -5.62
C ARG A 39 3.76 -5.55 -4.92
N GLN A 40 2.59 -5.14 -5.40
CA GLN A 40 1.81 -4.09 -4.75
C GLN A 40 1.46 -4.44 -3.31
N GLU A 41 1.11 -5.69 -3.04
CA GLU A 41 0.81 -6.14 -1.68
C GLU A 41 2.06 -6.15 -0.78
N GLN A 42 3.20 -6.60 -1.33
CA GLN A 42 4.48 -6.55 -0.63
C GLN A 42 4.92 -5.11 -0.32
N GLU A 43 4.73 -4.19 -1.26
CA GLU A 43 5.04 -2.77 -1.08
C GLU A 43 4.16 -2.15 0.02
N LYS A 44 2.85 -2.40 0.03
CA LYS A 44 1.95 -1.93 1.11
C LYS A 44 2.40 -2.44 2.49
N LEU A 45 2.73 -3.72 2.59
CA LEU A 45 3.20 -4.31 3.84
C LEU A 45 4.55 -3.72 4.27
N SER A 46 5.46 -3.48 3.31
CA SER A 46 6.75 -2.85 3.59
C SER A 46 6.58 -1.42 4.09
N LEU A 47 5.71 -0.63 3.47
CA LEU A 47 5.41 0.74 3.89
C LEU A 47 4.82 0.79 5.30
N LEU A 48 3.87 -0.12 5.60
CA LEU A 48 3.29 -0.20 6.94
C LEU A 48 4.35 -0.55 7.99
N ARG A 49 5.23 -1.52 7.70
CA ARG A 49 6.31 -1.90 8.62
C ARG A 49 7.27 -0.76 8.87
N ALA A 50 7.69 -0.07 7.80
CA ALA A 50 8.57 1.09 7.92
C ALA A 50 7.93 2.19 8.80
N ALA A 51 6.65 2.50 8.60
CA ALA A 51 5.95 3.50 9.42
C ALA A 51 5.86 3.10 10.91
N ILE A 52 5.68 1.80 11.19
CA ILE A 52 5.70 1.28 12.57
C ILE A 52 7.09 1.39 13.18
N ASP A 53 8.12 0.97 12.45
CA ASP A 53 9.51 1.02 12.91
C ASP A 53 9.94 2.47 13.18
N ASP A 54 9.59 3.41 12.29
CA ASP A 54 9.82 4.85 12.48
C ASP A 54 9.10 5.38 13.72
N GLY A 55 7.84 4.96 13.94
CA GLY A 55 7.08 5.31 15.14
C GLY A 55 7.72 4.79 16.42
N LEU A 56 8.18 3.54 16.44
CA LEU A 56 8.88 2.95 17.59
C LEU A 56 10.22 3.63 17.85
N ALA A 57 10.98 3.95 16.79
CA ALA A 57 12.26 4.64 16.87
C ALA A 57 12.12 6.10 17.36
N SER A 58 10.96 6.73 17.13
CA SER A 58 10.67 8.10 17.59
C SER A 58 10.51 8.22 19.12
N GLY A 59 10.39 7.07 19.81
CA GLY A 59 10.24 7.03 21.27
C GLY A 59 8.82 7.36 21.74
N VAL A 60 8.63 7.33 23.06
CA VAL A 60 7.31 7.62 23.66
C VAL A 60 7.11 9.12 23.72
N SER A 61 6.03 9.59 23.08
CA SER A 61 5.62 10.99 23.19
C SER A 61 5.19 11.31 24.62
N SER A 62 5.72 12.42 25.17
CA SER A 62 5.27 12.99 26.44
C SER A 62 4.01 13.86 26.29
N ARG A 63 3.56 14.09 25.05
CA ARG A 63 2.45 15.01 24.75
C ARG A 63 1.11 14.35 25.03
N SER A 64 0.23 15.10 25.68
CA SER A 64 -1.16 14.75 25.88
C SER A 64 -1.99 14.96 24.60
N LEU A 65 -3.16 14.35 24.56
CA LEU A 65 -4.10 14.52 23.45
C LEU A 65 -4.51 15.99 23.27
N ASP A 66 -4.77 16.70 24.38
CA ASP A 66 -5.17 18.11 24.36
C ASP A 66 -4.07 19.01 23.77
N GLU A 67 -2.80 18.76 24.12
CA GLU A 67 -1.65 19.50 23.58
C GLU A 67 -1.44 19.23 22.08
N ILE A 68 -1.75 18.02 21.62
CA ILE A 68 -1.70 17.69 20.19
C ILE A 68 -2.83 18.42 19.46
N TRP A 69 -4.05 18.39 20.00
CA TRP A 69 -5.22 19.05 19.40
C TRP A 69 -5.02 20.56 19.26
N HIS A 70 -4.62 21.25 20.34
CA HIS A 70 -4.39 22.69 20.33
C HIS A 70 -3.28 23.10 19.35
N GLU A 71 -2.21 22.30 19.23
CA GLU A 71 -1.16 22.58 18.25
C GLU A 71 -1.68 22.48 16.82
N VAL A 72 -2.42 21.41 16.50
CA VAL A 72 -2.98 21.20 15.17
C VAL A 72 -3.93 22.33 14.80
N GLU A 73 -4.85 22.70 15.70
CA GLU A 73 -5.80 23.80 15.46
C GLU A 73 -5.09 25.15 15.23
N SER A 74 -4.06 25.44 16.03
CA SER A 74 -3.24 26.64 15.87
C SER A 74 -2.54 26.68 14.51
N ARG A 75 -1.97 25.55 14.06
CA ARG A 75 -1.31 25.45 12.74
C ARG A 75 -2.27 25.70 11.58
N TYR A 76 -3.49 25.20 11.64
CA TYR A 76 -4.49 25.42 10.58
C TYR A 76 -5.07 26.84 10.59
N ARG A 77 -5.29 27.43 11.78
CA ARG A 77 -5.76 28.82 11.88
C ARG A 77 -4.78 29.83 11.28
N VAL A 78 -3.48 29.60 11.43
CA VAL A 78 -2.42 30.46 10.85
C VAL A 78 -2.25 30.23 9.34
N ALA A 79 -2.69 29.09 8.80
CA ALA A 79 -2.60 28.80 7.37
C ALA A 79 -3.76 29.42 6.55
N ASP A 80 -4.86 29.80 7.22
CA ASP A 80 -6.04 30.43 6.61
C ASP A 80 -6.02 31.98 6.67
N GLU A 81 -5.01 32.59 7.33
CA GLU A 81 -4.75 34.05 7.36
C GLU A 81 -3.61 34.44 6.40
#